data_AF-A0A2G8L840-F1
#
_entry.id   AF-A0A2G8L840-F1
#
_cell.length_a   1.000
_cell.length_b   1.000
_cell.length_c   1.000
_cell.angle_alpha   90.00
_cell.angle_beta   90.00
_cell.angle_gamma   90.00
#
_symmetry.space_group_name_H-M   'P 1'
#
loop_
_entity.id
_entity.type
_entity.pdbx_description
1 polymer ?
#
loop_
_entity_poly.entity_id
_entity_poly.type
_entity_poly.pdbx_seq_one_letter_code
_entity_poly.pdbx_strand_id
1 'polypeptide(L)'
;MEVVLYDEMHTTHFRVNNEFYINFQARYKKEFFEVEGPQCYKFLEKLLTANDGGDGYFVGSKISLADIIAFVTTGDLLADRNTDYYLEVKEPKLKAFIERMKSLPQIDAWMKKRPQTDRVFSVKIQ
;
A
#
# COMPACT_ATOMS: atom_id res chain seq x y z
N MET A 1 -30.13 -16.84 -32.27
CA MET A 1 -30.71 -16.41 -31.00
C MET A 1 -29.89 -16.89 -29.81
N GLU A 2 -29.36 -18.13 -29.82
CA GLU A 2 -28.43 -18.63 -28.77
C GLU A 2 -27.08 -17.89 -28.69
N VAL A 3 -26.51 -17.46 -29.82
CA VAL A 3 -25.20 -16.76 -29.83
C VAL A 3 -25.26 -15.39 -29.13
N VAL A 4 -26.40 -14.69 -29.24
CA VAL A 4 -26.61 -13.36 -28.63
C VAL A 4 -26.72 -13.48 -27.09
N LEU A 5 -27.35 -14.54 -26.60
CA LEU A 5 -27.51 -14.81 -25.16
C LEU A 5 -26.17 -15.17 -24.49
N TYR A 6 -25.26 -15.84 -25.20
CA TYR A 6 -23.93 -16.18 -24.67
C TYR A 6 -23.07 -14.93 -24.50
N ASP A 7 -23.03 -14.04 -25.50
CA ASP A 7 -22.29 -12.78 -25.42
C ASP A 7 -22.87 -11.84 -24.35
N GLU A 8 -24.19 -11.77 -24.20
CA GLU A 8 -24.86 -11.01 -23.14
C GLU A 8 -24.60 -11.58 -21.74
N MET A 9 -24.56 -12.91 -21.57
CA MET A 9 -24.18 -13.52 -20.29
C MET A 9 -22.73 -13.27 -19.94
N HIS A 10 -21.80 -13.40 -20.89
CA HIS A 10 -20.38 -13.15 -20.64
C HIS A 10 -20.10 -11.68 -20.32
N THR A 11 -20.73 -10.76 -21.05
CA THR A 11 -20.62 -9.32 -20.77
C THR A 11 -21.26 -8.93 -19.45
N THR A 12 -22.39 -9.54 -19.07
CA THR A 12 -23.04 -9.30 -17.78
C THR A 12 -22.25 -9.89 -16.61
N HIS A 13 -21.75 -11.12 -16.73
CA HIS A 13 -20.91 -11.75 -15.70
C HIS A 13 -19.59 -10.99 -15.51
N PHE A 14 -18.98 -10.52 -16.60
CA PHE A 14 -17.81 -9.65 -16.54
C PHE A 14 -18.12 -8.31 -15.86
N ARG A 15 -19.24 -7.65 -16.21
CA ARG A 15 -19.67 -6.40 -15.58
C ARG A 15 -19.91 -6.55 -14.08
N VAL A 16 -20.65 -7.56 -13.66
CA VAL A 16 -20.97 -7.81 -12.25
C VAL A 16 -19.69 -8.13 -11.47
N ASN A 17 -18.78 -8.94 -12.02
CA ASN A 17 -17.50 -9.22 -11.38
C ASN A 17 -16.59 -7.98 -11.29
N ASN A 18 -16.60 -7.12 -12.31
CA ASN A 18 -15.84 -5.87 -12.30
C ASN A 18 -16.41 -4.84 -11.32
N GLU A 19 -17.73 -4.64 -11.31
CA GLU A 19 -18.41 -3.76 -10.34
C GLU A 19 -18.23 -4.26 -8.91
N PHE A 20 -18.37 -5.56 -8.67
CA PHE A 20 -18.08 -6.18 -7.37
C PHE A 20 -16.64 -5.91 -6.95
N TYR A 21 -15.66 -6.10 -7.83
CA TYR A 21 -14.26 -5.89 -7.53
C TYR A 21 -13.92 -4.43 -7.25
N ILE A 22 -14.45 -3.49 -8.04
CA ILE A 22 -14.29 -2.04 -7.82
C ILE A 22 -14.90 -1.64 -6.47
N ASN A 23 -16.12 -2.08 -6.18
CA ASN A 23 -16.79 -1.77 -4.92
C ASN A 23 -16.07 -2.41 -3.72
N PHE A 24 -15.57 -3.64 -3.87
CA PHE A 24 -14.76 -4.30 -2.87
C PHE A 24 -13.48 -3.51 -2.58
N GLN A 25 -12.75 -3.08 -3.61
CA GLN A 25 -11.53 -2.28 -3.44
C GLN A 25 -11.83 -0.94 -2.77
N ALA A 26 -12.88 -0.23 -3.20
CA ALA A 26 -13.26 1.05 -2.61
C ALA A 26 -13.60 0.91 -1.11
N ARG A 27 -14.40 -0.12 -0.76
CA ARG A 27 -14.74 -0.42 0.63
C ARG A 27 -13.50 -0.81 1.45
N TYR A 28 -12.66 -1.70 0.93
CA TYR A 28 -11.45 -2.15 1.61
C TYR A 28 -10.49 -0.99 1.87
N LYS A 29 -10.24 -0.12 0.87
CA LYS A 29 -9.42 1.09 1.05
C LYS A 29 -9.97 1.96 2.18
N LYS A 30 -11.29 2.18 2.22
CA LYS A 30 -11.95 2.96 3.27
C LYS A 30 -11.78 2.32 4.65
N GLU A 31 -12.13 1.05 4.80
CA GLU A 31 -12.02 0.31 6.06
C GLU A 31 -10.57 0.28 6.57
N PHE A 32 -9.61 0.13 5.66
CA PHE A 32 -8.19 0.19 5.99
C PHE A 32 -7.83 1.53 6.63
N PHE A 33 -8.14 2.67 6.01
CA PHE A 33 -7.77 3.99 6.57
C PHE A 33 -8.50 4.34 7.87
N GLU A 34 -9.74 3.89 8.01
CA GLU A 34 -10.55 4.20 9.19
C GLU A 34 -10.19 3.32 10.40
N VAL A 35 -9.79 2.06 10.16
CA VAL A 35 -9.65 1.05 11.23
C VAL A 35 -8.26 0.44 11.28
N GLU A 36 -7.83 -0.24 10.21
CA GLU A 36 -6.65 -1.11 10.24
C GLU A 36 -5.32 -0.33 10.18
N GLY A 37 -5.23 0.67 9.30
CA GLY A 37 -4.08 1.53 9.11
C GLY A 37 -3.64 2.22 10.41
N PRO A 38 -4.52 2.96 11.11
CA PRO A 38 -4.18 3.57 12.40
C PRO A 38 -3.71 2.56 13.46
N GLN A 39 -4.25 1.34 13.48
CA GLN A 39 -3.78 0.29 14.41
C GLN A 39 -2.39 -0.22 14.01
N CYS A 40 -2.17 -0.45 12.72
CA CYS A 40 -0.89 -0.85 12.16
C CYS A 40 0.20 0.19 12.45
N TYR A 41 -0.07 1.48 12.22
CA TYR A 41 0.92 2.54 12.45
C TYR A 41 1.29 2.68 13.93
N LYS A 42 0.31 2.61 14.84
CA LYS A 42 0.58 2.58 16.29
C LYS A 42 1.42 1.37 16.70
N PHE A 43 1.16 0.21 16.09
CA PHE A 43 1.95 -0.99 16.35
C PHE A 43 3.38 -0.86 15.84
N LEU A 44 3.57 -0.33 14.62
CA LEU A 44 4.89 -0.07 14.05
C LEU A 44 5.67 0.98 14.86
N GLU A 45 5.04 2.07 15.30
CA GLU A 45 5.63 3.06 16.21
C GLU A 45 6.11 2.40 17.50
N LYS A 46 5.30 1.52 18.09
CA LYS A 46 5.65 0.79 19.32
C LYS A 46 6.86 -0.12 19.10
N LEU A 47 6.93 -0.84 17.98
CA LEU A 47 8.06 -1.70 17.66
C LEU A 47 9.34 -0.88 17.41
N LEU A 48 9.22 0.22 16.68
CA LEU A 48 10.34 1.11 16.40
C LEU A 48 10.88 1.74 17.70
N THR A 49 9.99 2.25 18.56
CA THR A 49 10.37 2.88 19.83
C THR A 49 10.95 1.89 20.85
N ALA A 50 10.65 0.60 20.73
CA ALA A 50 11.26 -0.43 21.57
C ALA A 50 12.76 -0.62 21.27
N ASN A 51 13.26 -0.16 20.12
CA ASN A 51 14.68 -0.18 19.80
C ASN A 51 15.25 1.26 19.82
N ASP A 52 16.10 1.55 20.81
CA ASP A 52 16.80 2.83 20.94
C ASP A 52 15.88 4.07 20.85
N GLY A 53 14.69 3.99 21.44
CA GLY A 53 13.73 5.10 21.47
C GLY A 53 13.15 5.49 20.11
N GLY A 54 13.38 4.69 19.07
CA GLY A 54 12.86 4.89 17.71
C GLY A 54 13.67 5.85 16.85
N ASP A 55 14.85 6.26 17.31
CA ASP A 55 15.74 7.15 16.54
C ASP A 55 16.65 6.39 15.57
N GLY A 56 16.71 5.06 15.67
CA GLY A 56 17.43 4.17 14.76
C GLY A 56 16.53 3.41 13.78
N TYR A 57 16.65 2.08 13.82
CA TYR A 57 15.98 1.12 12.95
C TYR A 57 15.09 0.19 13.77
N PHE A 58 14.31 -0.68 13.12
CA PHE A 58 13.48 -1.65 13.83
C PHE A 58 14.28 -2.71 14.60
N VAL A 59 15.49 -3.06 14.13
CA VAL A 59 16.33 -4.08 14.76
C VAL A 59 17.80 -3.68 14.73
N GLY A 60 18.44 -3.62 15.90
CA GLY A 60 19.85 -3.28 16.03
C GLY A 60 20.15 -1.85 15.57
N SER A 61 21.37 -1.62 15.07
CA SER A 61 21.88 -0.29 14.71
C SER A 61 22.07 -0.06 13.21
N LYS A 62 21.66 -1.01 12.36
CA LYS A 62 21.81 -0.93 10.90
C LYS A 62 20.49 -1.27 10.22
N ILE A 63 20.31 -0.76 8.99
CA ILE A 63 19.19 -1.12 8.12
C ILE A 63 19.14 -2.63 7.98
N SER A 64 17.95 -3.16 8.14
CA SER A 64 17.60 -4.56 7.98
C SER A 64 16.41 -4.70 7.04
N LEU A 65 16.05 -5.94 6.73
CA LEU A 65 14.83 -6.23 5.96
C LEU A 65 13.57 -5.73 6.68
N ALA A 66 13.57 -5.69 8.02
CA ALA A 66 12.44 -5.19 8.80
C ALA A 66 12.11 -3.72 8.46
N ASP A 67 13.14 -2.90 8.25
CA ASP A 67 12.98 -1.48 7.88
C ASP A 67 12.38 -1.32 6.49
N ILE A 68 12.82 -2.14 5.53
CA ILE A 68 12.24 -2.15 4.17
C ILE A 68 10.78 -2.57 4.20
N ILE A 69 10.45 -3.64 4.94
CA ILE A 69 9.07 -4.12 5.06
C ILE A 69 8.18 -3.07 5.73
N ALA A 70 8.65 -2.44 6.82
CA ALA A 70 7.92 -1.38 7.50
C ALA A 70 7.67 -0.19 6.57
N PHE A 71 8.69 0.24 5.81
CA PHE A 71 8.57 1.33 4.84
C PHE A 71 7.55 1.02 3.73
N VAL A 72 7.61 -0.17 3.14
CA VAL A 72 6.65 -0.60 2.11
C VAL A 72 5.24 -0.74 2.69
N THR A 73 5.12 -1.23 3.93
CA THR A 73 3.82 -1.41 4.60
C THR A 73 3.13 -0.07 4.89
N THR A 74 3.89 1.00 5.15
CA THR A 74 3.29 2.32 5.42
C THR A 74 2.90 3.08 4.14
N GLY A 75 3.59 2.85 3.01
CA GLY A 75 3.34 3.61 1.79
C GLY A 75 2.69 2.86 0.62
N ASP A 76 2.86 1.55 0.54
CA ASP A 76 2.53 0.77 -0.67
C ASP A 76 1.50 -0.35 -0.42
N LEU A 77 0.95 -0.47 0.79
CA LEU A 77 0.08 -1.59 1.19
C LEU A 77 -1.19 -1.72 0.36
N LEU A 78 -1.76 -0.60 -0.09
CA LEU A 78 -2.95 -0.59 -0.95
C LEU A 78 -2.64 -0.79 -2.43
N ALA A 79 -1.36 -1.01 -2.77
CA ALA A 79 -0.87 -1.22 -4.14
C ALA A 79 -1.32 -0.14 -5.15
N ASP A 80 -1.63 1.04 -4.63
CA ASP A 80 -1.91 2.26 -5.37
C ASP A 80 -0.71 3.16 -5.16
N ARG A 81 0.12 3.27 -6.20
CA ARG A 81 1.37 4.04 -6.16
C ARG A 81 1.18 5.50 -6.53
N ASN A 82 -0.02 5.86 -6.99
CA ASN A 82 -0.39 7.22 -7.37
C ASN A 82 -0.76 8.08 -6.16
N THR A 83 -1.04 7.45 -5.01
CA THR A 83 -1.33 8.14 -3.76
C THR A 83 -0.16 8.07 -2.79
N ASP A 84 0.22 9.20 -2.19
CA ASP A 84 1.23 9.23 -1.11
C ASP A 84 0.56 8.93 0.24
N TYR A 85 0.47 7.65 0.59
CA TYR A 85 -0.11 7.21 1.85
C TYR A 85 0.77 7.47 3.08
N TYR A 86 2.04 7.86 2.90
CA TYR A 86 2.90 8.23 4.03
C TYR A 86 2.35 9.45 4.79
N LEU A 87 1.55 10.29 4.14
CA LEU A 87 0.90 11.46 4.74
C LEU A 87 -0.15 11.08 5.81
N GLU A 88 -0.68 9.86 5.74
CA GLU A 88 -1.73 9.37 6.66
C GLU A 88 -1.16 8.86 7.99
N VAL A 89 0.15 8.60 8.05
CA VAL A 89 0.83 8.25 9.29
C VAL A 89 0.78 9.47 10.22
N LYS A 90 0.50 9.28 11.51
CA LYS A 90 0.41 10.39 12.51
C LYS A 90 1.45 10.27 13.61
N GLU A 91 2.05 9.10 13.72
CA GLU A 91 3.00 8.68 14.73
C GLU A 91 4.37 9.33 14.49
N PRO A 92 4.91 10.10 15.45
CA PRO A 92 6.04 10.99 15.20
C PRO A 92 7.35 10.26 14.91
N LYS A 93 7.68 9.16 15.60
CA LYS A 93 8.94 8.44 15.34
C LYS A 93 8.87 7.67 14.02
N LEU A 94 7.70 7.14 13.67
CA LEU A 94 7.46 6.44 12.42
C LEU A 94 7.51 7.40 11.24
N LYS A 95 6.97 8.62 11.37
CA LYS A 95 7.19 9.70 10.40
C LYS A 95 8.68 9.99 10.22
N ALA A 96 9.41 10.21 11.31
CA ALA A 96 10.85 10.46 11.23
C ALA A 96 11.60 9.30 10.56
N PHE A 97 11.24 8.07 10.87
CA PHE A 97 11.76 6.87 10.21
C PHE A 97 11.46 6.85 8.71
N ILE A 98 10.22 7.13 8.31
CA ILE A 98 9.82 7.20 6.89
C ILE A 98 10.68 8.23 6.14
N GLU A 99 10.89 9.41 6.72
CA GLU A 99 11.72 10.45 6.10
C GLU A 99 13.20 10.01 6.02
N ARG A 100 13.74 9.37 7.06
CA ARG A 100 15.09 8.76 6.99
C ARG A 100 15.18 7.74 5.87
N MET A 101 14.19 6.87 5.72
CA MET A 101 14.13 5.86 4.67
C MET A 101 14.04 6.48 3.27
N LYS A 102 13.19 7.50 3.08
CA LYS A 102 13.09 8.27 1.83
C LYS A 102 14.41 8.94 1.45
N SER A 103 15.19 9.40 2.44
CA SER A 103 16.49 10.04 2.20
C SER A 103 17.62 9.10 1.79
N LEU A 104 17.44 7.78 1.89
CA LEU A 104 18.46 6.82 1.48
C LEU A 104 18.65 6.88 -0.04
N PRO A 105 19.88 7.05 -0.56
CA PRO A 105 20.10 7.25 -2.01
C PRO A 105 19.49 6.15 -2.88
N GLN A 106 19.50 4.91 -2.42
CA GLN A 106 18.94 3.76 -3.16
C GLN A 106 17.41 3.76 -3.15
N ILE A 107 16.79 4.15 -2.03
CA ILE A 107 15.33 4.27 -1.92
C ILE A 107 14.85 5.47 -2.73
N ASP A 108 15.49 6.64 -2.57
CA ASP A 108 15.18 7.83 -3.37
C ASP A 108 15.27 7.55 -4.88
N ALA A 109 16.36 6.91 -5.32
CA ALA A 109 16.53 6.51 -6.72
C ALA A 109 15.44 5.52 -7.18
N TRP A 110 15.01 4.59 -6.32
CA TRP A 110 13.89 3.69 -6.62
C TRP A 110 12.56 4.44 -6.70
N MET A 111 12.25 5.32 -5.76
CA MET A 111 11.01 6.09 -5.72
C MET A 111 10.83 6.96 -6.97
N LYS A 112 11.93 7.52 -7.51
CA LYS A 112 11.94 8.31 -8.75
C LYS A 112 11.72 7.49 -10.01
N LYS A 113 12.20 6.24 -10.06
CA LYS A 113 12.15 5.40 -11.26
C LYS A 113 11.02 4.36 -11.25
N ARG A 114 10.40 4.09 -10.09
CA ARG A 114 9.45 2.99 -9.94
C ARG A 114 8.24 3.21 -10.86
N PRO A 115 7.73 2.15 -11.51
CA PRO A 115 6.52 2.26 -12.33
C PRO A 115 5.33 2.72 -11.49
N GLN A 116 4.64 3.74 -11.99
CA GLN A 116 3.31 4.14 -11.50
C GLN A 116 2.32 3.11 -12.03
N THR A 117 1.84 2.26 -11.13
CA THR A 117 0.92 1.18 -11.46
C THR A 117 -0.26 1.27 -10.53
N ASP A 118 -1.45 1.43 -11.09
CA ASP A 118 -2.67 1.11 -10.37
C ASP A 118 -2.87 -0.40 -10.42
N ARG A 119 -3.16 -1.02 -9.28
CA ARG A 119 -3.64 -2.42 -9.25
C ARG A 119 -5.12 -2.49 -9.67
N VAL A 120 -5.49 -1.79 -10.73
CA VAL A 120 -6.65 -2.20 -11.53
C VAL A 120 -6.11 -3.36 -12.34
N PHE A 121 -6.69 -4.56 -12.17
CA PHE A 121 -6.48 -5.63 -13.14
C PHE A 121 -7.07 -5.15 -14.46
N SER A 122 -6.33 -4.34 -15.20
CA SER A 122 -6.62 -4.01 -16.58
C SER A 122 -6.42 -5.29 -17.35
N VAL A 123 -7.45 -6.13 -17.38
CA VAL A 123 -7.56 -7.20 -18.37
C VAL A 123 -7.63 -6.47 -19.70
N LYS A 124 -6.47 -6.25 -20.32
CA LYS A 124 -6.41 -5.87 -21.72
C LYS A 124 -6.88 -7.09 -22.50
N ILE A 125 -8.16 -7.10 -22.85
CA ILE A 125 -8.69 -8.08 -23.79
C ILE A 125 -7.99 -7.77 -25.13
N GLN A 126 -7.15 -8.70 -25.58
CA GLN A 126 -6.59 -8.73 -26.93
C GLN A 126 -7.65 -9.18 -27.93
#